data_AF-A0A3L6F839-F1
#
_entry.id   AF-A0A3L6F839-F1
#
_cell.length_a   1.000
_cell.length_b   1.000
_cell.length_c   1.000
_cell.angle_alpha   90.00
_cell.angle_beta   90.00
_cell.angle_gamma   90.00
#
_symmetry.space_group_name_H-M   'P 1'
#
loop_
_entity.id
_entity.type
_entity.pdbx_description
1 polymer ?
#
loop_
_entity_poly.entity_id
_entity_poly.type
_entity_poly.pdbx_seq_one_letter_code
_entity_poly.pdbx_strand_id
1 'polypeptide(L)'
;MDKFAALISSFRYPGPRASGLHAPLKALVEKKKSIESRKLIFTRAKQYAEEYDAQEKELVQLNREARLKGGFYVSPEAKLLFVVHIRGINAMHPKTRKILQLLRLRQGLGKHNIICVEDLVHEIMTVGPHFKEANNFLWPFKLKAPLGGLKKKRNHYVEGGDAGNRENYINELIKRMN
;
A
#
# COMPACT_ATOMS: atom_id res chain seq x y z
N MET A 1 -6.48 -67.93 -24.83
CA MET A 1 -6.95 -66.85 -25.72
C MET A 1 -6.14 -65.56 -25.46
N ASP A 2 -4.87 -65.71 -25.07
CA ASP A 2 -4.15 -64.63 -24.39
C ASP A 2 -3.03 -64.01 -25.24
N LYS A 3 -3.00 -64.34 -26.55
CA LYS A 3 -2.05 -63.76 -27.51
C LYS A 3 -2.65 -62.63 -28.36
N PHE A 4 -3.99 -62.45 -28.34
CA PHE A 4 -4.66 -61.37 -29.07
C PHE A 4 -4.70 -60.05 -28.28
N ALA A 5 -4.68 -60.11 -26.94
CA ALA A 5 -4.69 -58.92 -26.08
C ALA A 5 -3.35 -58.16 -26.07
N ALA A 6 -2.23 -58.84 -26.33
CA ALA A 6 -0.91 -58.22 -26.32
C ALA A 6 -0.67 -57.28 -27.53
N LEU A 7 -1.31 -57.54 -28.67
CA LEU A 7 -1.15 -56.71 -29.87
C LEU A 7 -1.84 -55.34 -29.75
N ILE A 8 -2.95 -55.26 -29.00
CA ILE A 8 -3.71 -54.02 -28.79
C ILE A 8 -2.95 -53.06 -27.85
N SER A 9 -2.07 -53.56 -26.98
CA SER A 9 -1.24 -52.71 -26.10
C SER A 9 -0.06 -52.02 -26.80
N SER A 10 0.29 -52.45 -28.02
CA SER A 10 1.42 -51.93 -28.79
C SER A 10 1.06 -50.79 -29.76
N PHE A 11 -0.23 -50.60 -30.05
CA PHE A 11 -0.73 -49.42 -30.76
C PHE A 11 -1.02 -48.30 -29.77
N ARG A 12 0.02 -47.60 -29.35
CA ARG A 12 -0.09 -46.27 -28.73
C ARG A 12 -0.55 -45.27 -29.80
N TYR A 13 -1.84 -45.27 -30.13
CA TYR A 13 -2.41 -44.12 -30.81
C TYR A 13 -2.26 -42.91 -29.87
N PRO A 14 -1.66 -41.80 -30.31
CA PRO A 14 -1.66 -40.57 -29.54
C PRO A 14 -3.11 -40.07 -29.50
N GLY A 15 -3.84 -40.45 -28.46
CA GLY A 15 -5.13 -39.85 -28.16
C GLY A 15 -4.96 -38.33 -28.02
N PRO A 16 -5.97 -37.52 -28.41
CA PRO A 16 -5.88 -36.08 -28.26
C PRO A 16 -5.56 -35.76 -26.80
N ARG A 17 -4.50 -34.99 -26.56
CA ARG A 17 -4.19 -34.47 -25.22
C ARG A 17 -5.44 -33.78 -24.70
N ALA A 18 -6.09 -34.37 -23.69
CA ALA A 18 -7.22 -33.79 -22.97
C ALA A 18 -6.81 -32.56 -22.12
N SER A 19 -5.83 -31.78 -22.56
CA SER A 19 -5.37 -30.55 -21.92
C SER A 19 -6.22 -29.33 -22.25
N GLY A 20 -7.18 -29.45 -23.18
CA GLY A 20 -8.02 -28.32 -23.64
C GLY A 20 -9.31 -28.07 -22.85
N LEU A 21 -9.90 -29.08 -22.21
CA LEU A 21 -11.20 -28.97 -21.51
C LEU A 21 -11.08 -28.43 -20.07
N HIS A 22 -9.87 -28.43 -19.50
CA HIS A 22 -9.63 -27.98 -18.13
C HIS A 22 -9.46 -26.45 -18.01
N ALA A 23 -9.09 -25.77 -19.10
CA ALA A 23 -8.93 -24.32 -19.17
C ALA A 23 -10.25 -23.51 -19.07
N PRO A 24 -11.34 -23.86 -19.79
CA PRO A 24 -12.58 -23.08 -19.74
C PRO A 24 -13.28 -23.13 -18.37
N LEU A 25 -13.27 -24.27 -17.67
CA LEU A 25 -13.83 -24.38 -16.32
C LEU A 25 -13.04 -23.56 -15.29
N LYS A 26 -11.70 -23.55 -15.40
CA LYS A 26 -10.83 -22.71 -14.54
C LYS A 26 -11.11 -21.21 -14.77
N ALA A 27 -11.23 -20.78 -16.03
CA ALA A 27 -11.55 -19.40 -16.37
C ALA A 27 -12.93 -18.95 -15.85
N LEU A 28 -13.95 -19.81 -15.88
CA LEU A 28 -15.28 -19.51 -15.33
C LEU A 28 -15.23 -19.36 -13.80
N VAL A 29 -14.47 -20.22 -13.11
CA VAL A 29 -14.26 -20.14 -11.66
C VAL A 29 -13.50 -18.87 -11.28
N GLU A 30 -12.45 -18.51 -12.01
CA GLU A 30 -11.69 -17.26 -11.82
C GLU A 30 -12.56 -16.02 -12.06
N LYS A 31 -13.43 -16.05 -13.08
CA LYS A 31 -14.37 -14.96 -13.37
C LYS A 31 -15.39 -14.78 -12.23
N LYS A 32 -15.93 -15.87 -11.67
CA LYS A 32 -16.82 -15.81 -10.49
C LYS A 32 -16.09 -15.24 -9.28
N LYS A 33 -14.89 -15.72 -8.98
CA LYS A 33 -14.03 -15.21 -7.89
C LYS A 33 -13.71 -13.73 -8.07
N SER A 34 -13.46 -13.27 -9.29
CA SER A 34 -13.18 -11.85 -9.57
C SER A 34 -14.40 -10.95 -9.37
N ILE A 35 -15.61 -11.46 -9.59
CA ILE A 35 -16.85 -10.70 -9.35
C ILE A 35 -17.10 -10.59 -7.85
N GLU A 36 -16.93 -11.69 -7.12
CA GLU A 36 -17.06 -11.72 -5.66
C GLU A 36 -16.01 -10.81 -4.99
N SER A 37 -14.75 -10.89 -5.42
CA SER A 37 -13.70 -10.01 -4.89
C SER A 37 -14.00 -8.54 -5.18
N ARG A 38 -14.50 -8.19 -6.37
CA ARG A 38 -14.88 -6.81 -6.70
C ARG A 38 -16.00 -6.27 -5.81
N LYS A 39 -17.01 -7.09 -5.50
CA LYS A 39 -18.09 -6.70 -4.56
C LYS A 39 -17.55 -6.47 -3.14
N LEU A 40 -16.65 -7.35 -2.70
CA LEU A 40 -16.00 -7.23 -1.39
C LEU A 40 -15.16 -5.94 -1.31
N ILE A 41 -14.35 -5.67 -2.34
CA ILE A 41 -13.51 -4.46 -2.42
C ILE A 41 -14.37 -3.19 -2.33
N PHE A 42 -15.49 -3.14 -3.04
CA PHE A 42 -16.39 -2.00 -3.01
C PHE A 42 -17.01 -1.81 -1.61
N THR A 43 -17.43 -2.91 -0.97
CA THR A 43 -18.03 -2.85 0.36
C THR A 43 -17.03 -2.38 1.42
N ARG A 44 -15.79 -2.89 1.37
CA ARG A 44 -14.71 -2.47 2.28
C ARG A 44 -14.34 -1.00 2.08
N ALA A 45 -14.16 -0.57 0.83
CA ALA A 45 -13.83 0.83 0.55
C ALA A 45 -14.90 1.80 1.07
N LYS A 46 -16.18 1.42 0.95
CA LYS A 46 -17.27 2.18 1.53
C LYS A 46 -17.17 2.25 3.06
N GLN A 47 -16.89 1.13 3.73
CA GLN A 47 -16.73 1.08 5.18
C GLN A 47 -15.58 1.97 5.66
N TYR A 48 -14.41 1.93 5.01
CA TYR A 48 -13.27 2.76 5.39
C TYR A 48 -13.56 4.25 5.20
N ALA A 49 -14.26 4.64 4.13
CA ALA A 49 -14.66 6.02 3.92
C ALA A 49 -15.60 6.52 5.05
N GLU A 50 -16.60 5.70 5.41
CA GLU A 50 -17.52 6.02 6.52
C GLU A 50 -16.80 6.12 7.87
N GLU A 51 -15.80 5.25 8.10
CA GLU A 51 -14.96 5.28 9.29
C GLU A 51 -14.14 6.57 9.41
N TYR A 52 -13.47 6.99 8.33
CA TYR A 52 -12.69 8.23 8.33
C TYR A 52 -13.57 9.46 8.53
N ASP A 53 -14.73 9.51 7.86
CA ASP A 53 -15.69 10.60 8.05
C ASP A 53 -16.19 10.67 9.50
N ALA A 54 -16.41 9.52 10.15
CA ALA A 54 -16.82 9.45 11.54
C ALA A 54 -15.70 9.94 12.47
N GLN A 55 -14.46 9.51 12.25
CA GLN A 55 -13.29 9.94 13.02
C GLN A 55 -13.07 11.46 12.92
N GLU A 56 -13.19 12.05 11.73
CA GLU A 56 -13.08 13.50 11.56
C GLU A 56 -14.17 14.26 12.32
N LYS A 57 -15.42 13.78 12.24
CA LYS A 57 -16.55 14.37 12.97
C LYS A 57 -16.38 14.25 14.48
N GLU A 58 -15.91 13.10 14.96
CA GLU A 58 -15.65 12.86 16.39
C GLU A 58 -14.57 13.81 16.91
N LEU A 59 -13.46 14.00 16.18
CA LEU A 59 -12.43 14.97 16.55
C LEU A 59 -12.98 16.40 16.65
N VAL A 60 -13.86 16.80 15.72
CA VAL A 60 -14.52 18.12 15.76
C VAL A 60 -15.45 18.21 16.97
N GLN A 61 -16.20 17.17 17.28
CA GLN A 61 -17.10 17.11 18.44
C GLN A 61 -16.32 17.23 19.75
N LEU A 62 -15.28 16.42 19.95
CA LEU A 62 -14.43 16.45 21.15
C LEU A 62 -13.81 17.83 21.37
N ASN A 63 -13.35 18.48 20.30
CA ASN A 63 -12.83 19.85 20.36
C ASN A 63 -13.91 20.86 20.82
N ARG A 64 -15.15 20.73 20.34
CA ARG A 64 -16.27 21.61 20.75
C ARG A 64 -16.66 21.37 22.21
N GLU A 65 -16.76 20.11 22.62
CA GLU A 65 -17.10 19.74 24.01
C GLU A 65 -16.04 20.22 25.00
N ALA A 66 -14.76 20.07 24.66
CA ALA A 66 -13.66 20.58 25.48
C ALA A 66 -13.78 22.11 25.66
N ARG A 67 -14.02 22.85 24.56
CA ARG A 67 -14.22 24.31 24.60
C ARG A 67 -15.42 24.72 25.44
N LEU A 68 -16.55 24.00 25.35
CA LEU A 68 -17.74 24.27 26.16
C LEU A 68 -17.48 24.09 27.66
N LYS A 69 -16.69 23.09 28.04
CA LYS A 69 -16.28 22.82 29.42
C LYS A 69 -15.15 23.75 29.91
N GLY A 70 -14.68 24.69 29.08
CA GLY A 70 -13.54 25.56 29.38
C GLY A 70 -12.18 24.86 29.36
N GLY A 71 -12.11 23.63 28.83
CA GLY A 71 -10.89 22.86 28.65
C GLY A 71 -10.36 22.87 27.22
N PHE A 72 -9.28 22.12 26.99
CA PHE A 72 -8.70 21.91 25.66
C PHE A 72 -8.60 20.41 25.37
N TYR A 73 -8.89 20.04 24.12
CA TYR A 73 -8.68 18.68 23.63
C TYR A 73 -7.30 18.60 22.99
N VAL A 74 -6.46 17.68 23.46
CA VAL A 74 -5.14 17.43 22.88
C VAL A 74 -5.31 16.34 21.83
N SER A 75 -5.06 16.69 20.56
CA SER A 75 -5.09 15.72 19.47
C SER A 75 -4.02 14.64 19.70
N PRO A 76 -4.32 13.37 19.36
CA PRO A 76 -3.30 12.32 19.39
C PRO A 76 -2.12 12.66 18.49
N GLU A 77 -0.93 12.23 18.89
CA GLU A 77 0.29 12.39 18.09
C GLU A 77 0.22 11.58 16.79
N ALA A 78 0.85 12.10 15.74
CA ALA A 78 0.91 11.44 14.44
C ALA A 78 1.74 10.15 14.53
N LYS A 79 1.16 9.02 14.11
CA LYS A 79 1.82 7.70 14.12
C LYS A 79 2.74 7.46 12.92
N LEU A 80 2.59 8.25 11.86
CA LEU A 80 3.24 8.04 10.56
C LEU A 80 4.03 9.26 10.14
N LEU A 81 5.11 9.02 9.40
CA LEU A 81 5.95 10.05 8.80
C LEU A 81 6.14 9.77 7.31
N PHE A 82 5.89 10.77 6.48
CA PHE A 82 6.23 10.71 5.05
C PHE A 82 7.60 11.36 4.82
N VAL A 83 8.59 10.56 4.43
CA VAL A 83 9.98 11.00 4.28
C VAL A 83 10.32 11.21 2.81
N VAL A 84 10.63 12.45 2.43
CA VAL A 84 11.09 12.80 1.08
C VAL A 84 12.60 13.03 1.07
N HIS A 85 13.31 12.28 0.23
CA HIS A 85 14.73 12.51 0.01
C HIS A 85 14.95 13.60 -1.06
N ILE A 86 15.29 14.81 -0.61
CA ILE A 86 15.47 15.99 -1.48
C ILE A 86 16.91 16.21 -1.99
N ARG A 87 17.88 15.43 -1.47
CA ARG A 87 19.31 15.54 -1.82
C ARG A 87 19.72 14.43 -2.80
N GLY A 88 20.89 14.61 -3.43
CA GLY A 88 21.48 13.58 -4.27
C GLY A 88 22.14 12.46 -3.46
N ILE A 89 22.42 11.34 -4.12
CA ILE A 89 23.06 10.15 -3.53
C ILE A 89 24.58 10.30 -3.31
N ASN A 90 25.20 11.34 -3.88
CA ASN A 90 26.64 11.56 -3.80
C ASN A 90 27.02 12.15 -2.42
N ALA A 91 28.05 11.58 -1.77
CA ALA A 91 28.57 11.95 -0.45
C ALA A 91 27.63 11.74 0.76
N MET A 92 26.92 10.60 0.81
CA MET A 92 26.19 10.17 2.03
C MET A 92 27.05 9.35 2.99
N HIS A 93 26.95 9.65 4.29
CA HIS A 93 27.56 8.88 5.39
C HIS A 93 27.03 7.42 5.39
N PRO A 94 27.90 6.41 5.63
CA PRO A 94 27.54 5.00 5.52
C PRO A 94 26.37 4.58 6.43
N LYS A 95 26.20 5.20 7.60
CA LYS A 95 25.08 4.92 8.53
C LYS A 95 23.70 5.24 7.90
N THR A 96 23.57 6.41 7.26
CA THR A 96 22.33 6.83 6.60
C THR A 96 22.02 5.98 5.37
N ARG A 97 23.07 5.57 4.64
CA ARG A 97 22.96 4.64 3.50
C ARG A 97 22.42 3.26 3.92
N LYS A 98 22.87 2.76 5.08
CA LYS A 98 22.44 1.47 5.64
C LYS A 98 20.97 1.48 6.04
N ILE A 99 20.49 2.56 6.68
CA ILE A 99 19.08 2.73 7.07
C ILE A 99 18.15 2.63 5.85
N LEU A 100 18.51 3.27 4.73
CA LEU A 100 17.72 3.23 3.49
C LEU A 100 17.76 1.87 2.78
N GLN A 101 18.83 1.08 2.96
CA GLN A 101 18.96 -0.25 2.36
C GLN A 101 18.17 -1.32 3.11
N LEU A 102 17.96 -1.16 4.42
CA LEU A 102 17.26 -2.12 5.30
C LEU A 102 15.74 -2.17 5.09
N LEU A 103 15.15 -1.19 4.39
CA LEU A 103 13.72 -1.10 4.11
C LEU A 103 13.24 -1.97 2.94
N ARG A 104 14.03 -2.96 2.51
CA ARG A 104 13.64 -3.85 1.40
C ARG A 104 13.30 -5.22 1.95
N LEU A 105 12.12 -5.78 1.61
CA LEU A 105 11.94 -7.21 1.36
C LEU A 105 10.60 -7.49 0.65
N ARG A 106 10.64 -8.44 -0.29
CA ARG A 106 9.65 -8.74 -1.33
C ARG A 106 9.03 -10.12 -1.04
N GLN A 107 7.73 -10.19 -0.75
CA GLN A 107 6.82 -11.34 -0.95
C GLN A 107 5.36 -10.91 -0.67
N GLY A 108 4.40 -11.40 -1.44
CA GLY A 108 3.08 -10.76 -1.64
C GLY A 108 2.10 -10.75 -0.45
N LEU A 109 1.33 -9.65 -0.36
CA LEU A 109 0.39 -9.31 0.71
C LEU A 109 -0.88 -10.18 0.78
N GLY A 110 -1.07 -11.12 -0.16
CA GLY A 110 -2.26 -11.98 -0.19
C GLY A 110 -2.43 -12.88 1.04
N LYS A 111 -1.37 -13.06 1.85
CA LYS A 111 -1.42 -13.79 3.13
C LYS A 111 -1.96 -12.95 4.29
N HIS A 112 -1.98 -11.63 4.15
CA HIS A 112 -2.28 -10.67 5.22
C HIS A 112 -3.68 -10.05 5.08
N ASN A 113 -4.59 -10.70 4.32
CA ASN A 113 -5.97 -10.24 4.06
C ASN A 113 -6.08 -8.84 3.39
N ILE A 114 -4.98 -8.33 2.84
CA ILE A 114 -4.94 -7.12 2.01
C ILE A 114 -5.25 -7.53 0.58
N ILE A 115 -6.47 -7.26 0.12
CA ILE A 115 -6.99 -7.71 -1.17
C ILE A 115 -6.92 -6.59 -2.21
N CYS A 116 -7.11 -5.34 -1.78
CA CYS A 116 -7.10 -4.18 -2.66
C CYS A 116 -6.15 -3.06 -2.17
N VAL A 117 -6.00 -2.06 -3.03
CA VAL A 117 -5.23 -0.84 -2.73
C VAL A 117 -5.83 -0.09 -1.54
N GLU A 118 -7.15 -0.09 -1.39
CA GLU A 118 -7.81 0.57 -0.26
C GLU A 118 -7.46 -0.08 1.07
N ASP A 119 -7.48 -1.42 1.14
CA ASP A 119 -7.02 -2.17 2.32
C ASP A 119 -5.56 -1.81 2.66
N LEU A 120 -4.71 -1.64 1.65
CA LEU A 120 -3.31 -1.25 1.84
C LEU A 120 -3.17 0.17 2.38
N VAL A 121 -3.94 1.11 1.86
CA VAL A 121 -3.96 2.51 2.32
C VAL A 121 -4.47 2.57 3.75
N HIS A 122 -5.55 1.85 4.07
CA HIS A 122 -6.10 1.78 5.41
C HIS A 122 -5.11 1.19 6.41
N GLU A 123 -4.48 0.05 6.08
CA GLU A 123 -3.46 -0.59 6.92
C GLU A 123 -2.27 0.35 7.22
N ILE A 124 -1.87 1.15 6.23
CA ILE A 124 -0.81 2.15 6.39
C ILE A 124 -1.30 3.28 7.29
N MET A 125 -2.46 3.86 7.01
CA MET A 125 -3.03 5.03 7.73
C MET A 125 -3.31 4.77 9.19
N THR A 126 -3.90 3.62 9.53
CA THR A 126 -4.24 3.28 10.91
C THR A 126 -3.09 2.63 11.68
N VAL A 127 -1.98 2.30 10.99
CA VAL A 127 -0.86 1.50 11.51
C VAL A 127 -1.37 0.16 12.03
N GLY A 128 -1.95 -0.62 11.13
CA GLY A 128 -2.50 -1.93 11.43
C GLY A 128 -1.44 -2.99 11.79
N PRO A 129 -1.87 -4.22 12.11
CA PRO A 129 -1.01 -5.32 12.56
C PRO A 129 0.05 -5.75 11.53
N HIS A 130 -0.15 -5.45 10.26
CA HIS A 130 0.70 -5.79 9.12
C HIS A 130 1.30 -4.55 8.42
N PHE A 131 1.42 -3.45 9.15
CA PHE A 131 2.01 -2.19 8.66
C PHE A 131 3.40 -2.39 8.03
N LYS A 132 4.26 -3.22 8.65
CA LYS A 132 5.63 -3.44 8.19
C LYS A 132 5.64 -4.10 6.81
N GLU A 133 4.79 -5.08 6.61
CA GLU A 133 4.62 -5.82 5.38
C GLU A 133 4.03 -4.91 4.30
N ALA A 134 2.98 -4.15 4.63
CA ALA A 134 2.33 -3.17 3.76
C ALA A 134 3.31 -2.09 3.27
N ASN A 135 4.11 -1.51 4.18
CA ASN A 135 5.08 -0.46 3.84
C ASN A 135 6.27 -1.00 3.02
N ASN A 136 6.75 -2.22 3.31
CA ASN A 136 7.84 -2.83 2.55
C ASN A 136 7.40 -3.35 1.18
N PHE A 137 6.10 -3.63 0.99
CA PHE A 137 5.54 -3.99 -0.31
C PHE A 137 5.63 -2.84 -1.32
N LEU A 138 5.43 -1.61 -0.86
CA LEU A 138 5.54 -0.42 -1.69
C LEU A 138 7.00 -0.15 -2.07
N TRP A 139 7.27 0.02 -3.36
CA TRP A 139 8.56 0.56 -3.79
C TRP A 139 8.64 2.05 -3.39
N PRO A 140 9.80 2.57 -3.01
CA PRO A 140 9.97 4.00 -2.76
C PRO A 140 9.41 4.83 -3.93
N PHE A 141 8.50 5.77 -3.62
CA PHE A 141 7.83 6.58 -4.63
C PHE A 141 8.84 7.46 -5.36
N LYS A 142 8.83 7.37 -6.70
CA LYS A 142 9.61 8.26 -7.57
C LYS A 142 8.76 9.49 -7.89
N LEU A 143 8.99 10.57 -7.15
CA LEU A 143 8.30 11.84 -7.33
C LEU A 143 9.05 12.76 -8.31
N LYS A 144 8.33 13.71 -8.95
CA LYS A 144 8.96 14.74 -9.79
C LYS A 144 9.60 15.82 -8.91
N ALA A 145 10.45 16.66 -9.51
CA ALA A 145 10.90 17.87 -8.84
C ALA A 145 9.70 18.78 -8.52
N PRO A 146 9.65 19.44 -7.36
CA PRO A 146 8.52 20.29 -7.00
C PRO A 146 8.39 21.47 -7.95
N LEU A 147 7.18 21.73 -8.44
CA LEU A 147 6.88 22.89 -9.27
C LEU A 147 7.24 24.19 -8.53
N GLY A 148 8.11 25.03 -9.10
CA GLY A 148 8.64 26.23 -8.44
C GLY A 148 9.89 26.00 -7.58
N GLY A 149 10.44 24.79 -7.57
CA GLY A 149 11.72 24.48 -6.95
C GLY A 149 11.73 24.45 -5.42
N LEU A 150 12.91 24.14 -4.87
CA LEU A 150 13.20 24.19 -3.44
C LEU A 150 13.98 25.47 -3.15
N LYS A 151 13.66 26.16 -2.05
CA LYS A 151 14.31 27.41 -1.63
C LYS A 151 15.76 27.17 -1.21
N LYS A 152 15.99 26.40 -0.14
CA LYS A 152 17.31 26.10 0.42
C LYS A 152 17.34 24.68 0.99
N LYS A 153 17.85 23.74 0.19
CA LYS A 153 17.90 22.29 0.52
C LYS A 153 18.74 21.91 1.75
N ARG A 154 19.64 22.81 2.21
CA ARG A 154 20.57 22.54 3.31
C ARG A 154 20.05 23.02 4.66
N ASN A 155 19.25 24.08 4.67
CA ASN A 155 18.79 24.73 5.89
C ASN A 155 17.52 24.05 6.42
N HIS A 156 17.33 24.13 7.74
CA HIS A 156 16.15 23.58 8.37
C HIS A 156 14.89 24.37 7.96
N TYR A 157 13.72 23.73 7.93
CA TYR A 157 12.47 24.34 7.49
C TYR A 157 12.09 25.54 8.35
N VAL A 158 12.28 25.44 9.66
CA VAL A 158 12.07 26.55 10.63
C VAL A 158 12.98 27.76 10.34
N GLU A 159 14.16 27.54 9.74
CA GLU A 159 15.10 28.61 9.35
C GLU A 159 14.81 29.17 7.94
N GLY A 160 13.65 28.83 7.35
CA GLY A 160 13.29 29.19 5.99
C GLY A 160 13.93 28.32 4.90
N GLY A 161 14.46 27.16 5.29
CA GLY A 161 14.98 26.14 4.37
C GLY A 161 13.95 25.08 3.97
N ASP A 162 14.45 23.94 3.50
CA ASP A 162 13.63 22.84 3.00
C ASP A 162 13.88 21.50 3.71
N ALA A 163 14.89 21.41 4.57
CA ALA A 163 15.23 20.19 5.29
C ALA A 163 14.54 20.13 6.66
N GLY A 164 14.37 18.92 7.22
CA GLY A 164 13.79 18.74 8.56
C GLY A 164 12.29 18.50 8.56
N ASN A 165 11.69 18.56 9.76
CA ASN A 165 10.27 18.28 9.95
C ASN A 165 9.41 19.46 9.48
N ARG A 166 8.38 19.16 8.69
CA ARG A 166 7.40 20.12 8.17
C ARG A 166 5.99 19.91 8.73
N GLU A 167 5.81 18.90 9.58
CA GLU A 167 4.50 18.51 10.12
C GLU A 167 3.44 18.45 9.00
N ASN A 168 2.37 19.24 9.11
CA ASN A 168 1.27 19.27 8.15
C ASN A 168 1.64 19.88 6.78
N TYR A 169 2.70 20.69 6.70
CA TYR A 169 3.16 21.35 5.47
C TYR A 169 3.87 20.40 4.49
N ILE A 170 4.15 19.16 4.90
CA ILE A 170 4.71 18.16 3.97
C ILE A 170 3.73 17.85 2.82
N ASN A 171 2.43 17.88 3.09
CA ASN A 171 1.39 17.59 2.11
C ASN A 171 1.38 18.59 0.96
N GLU A 172 1.64 19.87 1.23
CA GLU A 172 1.77 20.90 0.21
C GLU A 172 2.98 20.69 -0.69
N LEU A 173 4.11 20.22 -0.12
CA LEU A 173 5.29 19.86 -0.90
C LEU A 173 4.99 18.69 -1.84
N ILE A 174 4.34 17.64 -1.33
CA ILE A 174 3.99 16.45 -2.12
C ILE A 174 3.06 16.83 -3.28
N LYS A 175 2.06 17.69 -3.03
CA LYS A 175 1.15 18.19 -4.08
C LYS A 175 1.90 18.89 -5.21
N ARG A 176 3.02 19.57 -4.93
CA ARG A 176 3.86 20.21 -5.95
C ARG A 176 4.73 19.23 -6.74
N MET A 177 4.90 17.99 -6.28
CA MET A 177 5.76 16.96 -6.87
C MET A 177 5.00 15.88 -7.66
N ASN A 178 3.65 15.91 -7.63
CA ASN A 178 2.78 15.08 -8.45
C ASN A 178 2.54 15.72 -9.82
#